data_AF-A0A6M0FYZ3-F1
#
_entry.id   AF-A0A6M0FYZ3-F1
#
_cell.length_a   1.000
_cell.length_b   1.000
_cell.length_c   1.000
_cell.angle_alpha   90.00
_cell.angle_beta   90.00
_cell.angle_gamma   90.00
#
_symmetry.space_group_name_H-M   'P 1'
#
loop_
_entity.id
_entity.type
_entity.pdbx_description
1 polymer ?
#
loop_
_entity_poly.entity_id
_entity_poly.type
_entity_poly.pdbx_seq_one_letter_code
_entity_poly.pdbx_strand_id
1 'polypeptide(L)' 'MNIQSLKLELIQWIVLLQDIQLLNEIQNIKEKSIQNTATIQPRKFGCGKGTFTYVADDFEATPPGFEEYMLPHELSN' A
#
# COMPACT_ATOMS: atom_id res chain seq x y z
N MET A 1 9.22 5.80 -27.86
CA MET A 1 10.35 5.09 -27.23
C MET A 1 9.81 4.28 -26.06
N ASN A 2 9.98 2.96 -26.06
CA ASN A 2 9.50 2.09 -24.97
C ASN A 2 10.46 2.17 -23.78
N ILE A 3 9.94 2.21 -22.55
CA ILE A 3 10.74 2.22 -21.31
C ILE A 3 11.71 1.04 -21.27
N GLN A 4 11.28 -0.14 -21.73
CA GLN A 4 12.15 -1.32 -21.75
C GLN A 4 13.32 -1.17 -22.73
N SER A 5 13.05 -0.58 -23.90
CA SER A 5 14.08 -0.28 -24.90
C SER A 5 15.09 0.73 -24.37
N LEU A 6 14.63 1.80 -23.69
CA LEU A 6 15.51 2.80 -23.09
C LEU A 6 16.40 2.20 -21.99
N LYS A 7 15.87 1.31 -21.15
CA LYS A 7 16.66 0.63 -20.12
C LYS A 7 17.77 -0.21 -20.72
N LEU A 8 17.46 -0.97 -21.77
CA LEU A 8 18.42 -1.84 -22.44
C LEU A 8 19.56 -1.01 -23.08
N GLU A 9 19.20 0.08 -23.76
CA GLU A 9 20.15 1.02 -24.37
C GLU A 9 21.11 1.61 -23.33
N LEU A 10 20.58 2.08 -22.19
CA LEU A 10 21.40 2.63 -21.11
C LEU A 10 22.34 1.58 -20.50
N ILE A 11 21.88 0.34 -20.31
CA ILE A 11 22.73 -0.74 -19.80
C ILE A 11 23.89 -1.00 -20.77
N GLN A 12 23.60 -1.13 -22.06
CA GLN A 12 24.63 -1.37 -23.08
C GLN A 12 25.64 -0.22 -23.14
N TRP A 13 25.16 1.03 -23.08
CA TRP A 13 26.02 2.20 -23.05
C TRP A 13 26.95 2.21 -21.83
N ILE A 14 26.42 1.97 -20.62
CA ILE A 14 27.21 1.95 -19.38
C ILE A 14 28.32 0.89 -19.43
N VAL A 15 28.05 -0.30 -19.98
CA VAL A 15 29.05 -1.38 -20.09
C VAL A 15 30.25 -0.99 -20.94
N LEU A 16 30.06 -0.09 -21.91
CA LEU A 16 31.12 0.37 -22.81
C LEU A 16 31.89 1.58 -22.25
N LEU A 17 31.45 2.19 -21.15
CA LEU A 17 32.12 3.34 -20.56
C LEU A 17 33.44 2.95 -19.88
N GLN A 18 34.49 3.67 -20.23
CA GLN A 18 35.83 3.52 -19.63
C GLN A 18 36.23 4.73 -18.77
N ASP A 19 35.49 5.84 -18.88
CA ASP A 19 35.76 7.05 -18.11
C ASP A 19 35.28 6.89 -16.67
N ILE A 20 36.23 6.81 -15.75
CA ILE A 20 35.98 6.64 -14.32
C ILE A 20 35.26 7.85 -13.70
N GLN A 21 35.49 9.07 -14.20
CA GLN A 21 34.83 10.26 -13.66
C GLN A 21 33.34 10.23 -13.99
N LEU A 22 33.02 9.88 -15.23
CA LEU A 22 31.63 9.73 -15.65
C LEU A 22 30.93 8.56 -14.93
N LEU A 23 31.62 7.45 -14.69
CA LEU A 23 31.10 6.34 -13.89
C LEU A 23 30.80 6.76 -12.44
N ASN A 24 31.67 7.57 -11.84
CA ASN A 24 31.44 8.12 -10.50
C ASN A 24 30.23 9.05 -10.46
N GLU A 25 30.01 9.87 -11.49
CA GLU A 25 28.81 10.70 -11.60
C GLU A 25 27.54 9.86 -11.71
N ILE A 26 27.55 8.81 -12.53
CA ILE A 26 26.43 7.86 -12.65
C ILE A 26 26.16 7.16 -11.31
N GLN A 27 27.21 6.75 -10.59
CA GLN A 27 27.07 6.19 -9.26
C GLN A 27 26.41 7.17 -8.28
N ASN A 28 26.82 8.43 -8.29
CA ASN A 28 26.23 9.48 -7.45
C ASN A 28 24.73 9.69 -7.76
N ILE A 29 24.33 9.63 -9.03
CA ILE A 29 22.92 9.73 -9.44
C ILE A 29 22.11 8.54 -8.87
N LYS A 30 22.65 7.32 -8.97
CA LYS A 30 22.04 6.11 -8.41
C LYS A 30 21.86 6.22 -6.89
N GLU A 31 22.88 6.66 -6.17
CA GLU A 31 22.83 6.81 -4.71
C GLU A 31 21.78 7.84 -4.26
N LYS A 32 21.72 9.00 -4.92
CA LYS A 32 20.68 10.01 -4.66
C LYS A 32 19.26 9.48 -4.92
N SER A 33 19.08 8.69 -5.97
CA SER A 33 17.78 8.07 -6.27
C SER A 33 17.35 7.07 -5.20
N ILE A 34 18.28 6.28 -4.65
CA ILE A 34 17.99 5.34 -3.56
C ILE A 34 17.61 6.10 -2.27
N GLN A 35 18.33 7.17 -1.94
CA GLN A 35 18.00 7.99 -0.75
C GLN A 35 16.60 8.60 -0.82
N ASN A 36 16.16 9.01 -2.02
CA ASN A 36 14.83 9.57 -2.23
C ASN A 36 13.70 8.52 -2.17
N THR A 37 14.02 7.22 -2.18
CA THR A 37 13.01 6.14 -2.24
C THR A 37 12.81 5.39 -0.92
N ALA A 38 13.41 5.82 0.20
CA ALA A 38 13.20 5.14 1.48
C ALA A 38 13.33 6.05 2.72
N THR A 39 12.21 6.62 3.14
CA THR A 39 11.75 6.42 4.53
C THR A 39 10.46 5.62 4.50
N ILE A 40 10.54 4.34 4.15
CA ILE A 40 9.47 3.40 4.49
C ILE A 40 9.54 3.22 6.00
N GLN A 41 8.91 4.15 6.74
CA GLN A 41 8.66 3.99 8.16
C GLN A 41 7.87 2.69 8.32
N PRO A 42 8.38 1.68 9.04
CA PRO A 42 7.58 0.50 9.33
C PRO A 42 6.30 0.96 10.04
N ARG A 43 5.14 0.51 9.55
CA ARG A 43 3.86 0.85 10.21
C ARG A 43 3.94 0.36 11.66
N LYS A 44 3.92 1.29 12.61
CA LYS A 44 3.85 0.94 14.04
C LYS A 44 2.45 0.44 14.32
N PHE A 45 2.37 -0.71 15.01
CA PHE A 45 1.10 -1.24 15.48
C PHE A 45 0.51 -0.26 16.50
N GLY A 46 -0.60 0.39 16.16
CA GLY A 46 -1.38 1.15 17.12
C GLY A 46 -2.19 0.17 17.95
N CYS A 47 -1.68 -0.28 19.10
CA CYS A 47 -2.54 -0.92 20.09
C CYS A 47 -3.61 0.11 20.46
N GLY A 48 -4.88 -0.20 20.16
CA GLY A 48 -6.02 0.72 20.10
C GLY A 48 -6.34 1.42 21.41
N LYS A 49 -5.49 2.36 21.82
CA LYS A 49 -5.72 3.26 22.93
C LYS A 49 -6.87 4.19 22.55
N GLY A 50 -8.06 3.91 23.07
CA GLY A 50 -9.30 4.63 22.73
C GLY A 50 -10.34 3.82 21.96
N THR A 51 -10.19 2.49 21.86
CA THR A 51 -11.31 1.64 21.42
C THR A 51 -12.32 1.49 22.57
N PHE A 52 -13.56 1.94 22.33
CA PHE A 52 -14.63 1.86 23.32
C PHE A 52 -15.14 0.42 23.41
N THR A 53 -15.17 -0.13 24.62
CA THR A 53 -15.63 -1.49 24.93
C THR A 53 -17.11 -1.58 25.27
N TYR A 54 -17.82 -0.45 25.26
CA TYR A 54 -19.23 -0.40 25.62
C TYR A 54 -20.10 -0.62 24.37
N VAL A 55 -20.78 -1.75 24.36
CA VAL A 55 -21.90 -2.05 23.48
C VAL A 55 -23.16 -1.89 24.34
N ALA A 56 -24.17 -1.17 23.84
CA ALA A 56 -25.42 -1.00 24.56
C ALA A 56 -26.16 -2.35 24.64
N ASP A 57 -26.89 -2.59 25.73
CA ASP A 57 -27.56 -3.87 25.97
C ASP A 57 -28.61 -4.21 24.89
N ASP A 58 -29.11 -3.20 24.18
CA ASP A 58 -30.10 -3.27 23.11
C ASP A 58 -29.50 -3.25 21.70
N PHE A 59 -28.18 -3.37 21.56
CA PHE A 59 -27.51 -3.32 20.25
C PHE A 59 -28.04 -4.36 19.26
N GLU A 60 -28.37 -5.56 19.76
CA GLU A 60 -28.96 -6.65 18.97
C GLU A 60 -30.49 -6.57 18.88
N ALA A 61 -31.13 -5.57 19.49
CA ALA A 61 -32.57 -5.41 19.45
C ALA A 61 -33.02 -4.97 18.04
N THR A 62 -34.11 -5.56 17.57
CA THR A 62 -34.72 -5.16 16.29
C THR A 62 -35.20 -3.71 16.39
N PRO A 63 -34.76 -2.82 15.48
CA PRO A 63 -35.25 -1.45 15.44
C PRO A 63 -36.77 -1.42 15.24
N PRO A 64 -37.49 -0.45 15.83
CA PRO A 64 -38.93 -0.32 15.62
C PRO A 64 -39.26 -0.16 14.13
N GLY A 65 -40.19 -0.97 13.61
CA GLY A 65 -40.60 -0.97 12.21
C GLY A 65 -39.80 -1.92 11.30
N PHE A 66 -38.88 -2.71 11.86
CA PHE A 66 -38.13 -3.74 11.12
C PHE A 66 -38.56 -5.17 11.45
N GLU A 67 -39.62 -5.35 12.23
CA GLU A 67 -40.09 -6.64 12.73
C GLU A 67 -40.49 -7.59 11.59
N GLU A 68 -41.10 -7.05 10.53
CA GLU A 68 -41.56 -7.81 9.35
C GLU A 68 -40.41 -8.44 8.55
N TYR A 69 -39.20 -7.88 8.67
CA TYR A 69 -38.00 -8.34 7.94
C TYR A 69 -37.15 -9.34 8.73
N MET A 70 -37.49 -9.60 9.99
CA MET A 70 -36.76 -10.52 10.88
C MET A 70 -37.38 -11.93 10.92
N LEU A 71 -38.53 -12.14 10.28
CA LEU A 71 -39.17 -13.46 10.22
C LEU A 71 -38.48 -14.33 9.15
N PRO A 72 -38.16 -15.61 9.45
CA PRO A 72 -37.66 -16.53 8.44
C PRO A 72 -38.72 -16.72 7.34
N HIS A 73 -38.38 -16.48 6.08
CA HIS A 73 -39.23 -16.81 4.94
C HIS A 73 -39.31 -18.33 4.74
N GLU A 74 -40.01 -19.04 5.62
CA GLU A 74 -40.44 -20.42 5.46
C GLU A 74 -41.80 -20.52 6.18
N LEU A 75 -42.96 -20.72 5.57
CA LEU A 75 -43.32 -21.63 4.50
C LEU A 75 -44.53 -21.04 3.75
N SER A 76 -44.35 -20.61 2.51
CA SER A 76 -45.46 -20.54 1.56
C SER A 76 -45.67 -21.94 0.97
N ASN A 77 -46.75 -22.62 1.39
CA ASN A 77 -47.42 -23.61 0.56
C ASN A 77 -48.80 -23.07 0.20
#